data_AF-A0A2N1N4Y7-F1
#
_entry.id   AF-A0A2N1N4Y7-F1
#
_cell.length_a   1.000
_cell.length_b   1.000
_cell.length_c   1.000
_cell.angle_alpha   90.00
_cell.angle_beta   90.00
_cell.angle_gamma   90.00
#
_symmetry.space_group_name_H-M   'P 1'
#
loop_
_entity.id
_entity.type
_entity.pdbx_description
1 polymer ?
#
loop_
_entity_poly.entity_id
_entity_poly.type
_entity_poly.pdbx_seq_one_letter_code
_entity_poly.pdbx_strand_id
1 'polypeptide(L)'
;MSLRTELESLKKENDSLYNLYQKYKLLDLTMVNVKEIKNDFHNIMNRQFRKNEFLRDYRDLLGRFFHKLAKKLNNQWKEVKKAISNYHYEDLNIDDISKRACIFRLNEILRNTKMDFKDITLLFELKGDGNDTFYQNWQKFEKIKKNLKDQQFPSGTEKYKDSLEKLINDSNIWISWK
;
A
#
# COMPACT_ATOMS: atom_id res chain seq x y z
N MET A 1 -64.12 -22.16 -34.60
CA MET A 1 -63.07 -22.59 -33.66
C MET A 1 -63.76 -22.88 -32.33
N SER A 2 -63.40 -23.95 -31.59
CA SER A 2 -64.10 -24.33 -30.34
C SER A 2 -63.60 -23.49 -29.16
N LEU A 3 -64.51 -23.04 -28.29
CA LEU A 3 -64.19 -22.31 -27.04
C LEU A 3 -63.14 -23.01 -26.18
N ARG A 4 -63.08 -24.35 -26.24
CA ARG A 4 -62.07 -25.15 -25.54
C ARG A 4 -60.66 -24.91 -26.08
N THR A 5 -60.53 -24.83 -27.41
CA THR A 5 -59.25 -24.58 -28.08
C THR A 5 -58.74 -23.17 -27.80
N GLU A 6 -59.63 -22.19 -27.76
CA GLU A 6 -59.29 -20.81 -27.37
C GLU A 6 -58.83 -20.73 -25.90
N LEU A 7 -59.53 -21.40 -24.98
CA LEU A 7 -59.16 -21.44 -23.57
C LEU A 7 -57.78 -22.09 -23.33
N GLU A 8 -57.48 -23.19 -24.04
CA GLU A 8 -56.18 -23.86 -23.96
C GLU A 8 -55.05 -22.98 -24.53
N SER A 9 -55.31 -22.24 -25.61
CA SER A 9 -54.37 -21.26 -26.16
C SER A 9 -54.08 -20.12 -25.17
N LEU A 10 -55.12 -19.55 -24.56
CA LEU A 10 -54.99 -18.46 -23.58
C LEU A 10 -54.21 -18.89 -22.33
N LYS A 11 -54.42 -20.12 -21.85
CA LYS A 11 -53.63 -20.67 -20.72
C LYS A 11 -52.15 -20.76 -21.06
N LYS A 12 -51.82 -21.29 -22.24
CA LYS A 12 -50.43 -21.41 -22.70
C LYS A 12 -49.74 -20.06 -22.86
N GLU A 13 -50.48 -19.06 -23.35
CA GLU A 13 -49.98 -17.69 -23.48
C GLU A 13 -49.73 -17.05 -22.10
N ASN A 14 -50.66 -17.22 -21.16
CA ASN A 14 -50.51 -16.75 -19.78
C ASN A 14 -49.31 -17.39 -19.06
N ASP A 15 -49.11 -18.71 -19.22
CA ASP A 15 -47.95 -19.41 -18.66
C ASP A 15 -46.63 -18.93 -19.27
N SER A 16 -46.63 -18.64 -20.59
CA SER A 16 -45.48 -18.06 -21.28
C SER A 16 -45.14 -16.65 -20.75
N LEU A 17 -46.16 -15.80 -20.56
CA LEU A 17 -45.99 -14.45 -20.00
C LEU A 17 -45.49 -14.50 -18.55
N TYR A 18 -46.02 -15.41 -17.74
CA TYR A 18 -45.55 -15.62 -16.38
C TYR A 18 -44.07 -16.01 -16.34
N ASN A 19 -43.66 -16.96 -17.19
CA ASN A 19 -42.26 -17.38 -17.29
C ASN A 19 -41.35 -16.23 -17.78
N LEU A 20 -41.82 -15.42 -18.73
CA LEU A 20 -41.08 -14.24 -19.20
C LEU A 20 -40.90 -13.21 -18.08
N TYR A 21 -41.95 -12.97 -17.29
CA TYR A 21 -41.89 -12.08 -16.13
C TYR A 21 -40.88 -12.55 -15.07
N GLN A 22 -40.85 -13.86 -14.76
CA GLN A 22 -39.85 -14.41 -13.83
C GLN A 22 -38.42 -14.23 -14.37
N LYS A 23 -38.19 -14.44 -15.67
CA LYS A 23 -36.89 -14.18 -16.31
C LYS A 23 -36.51 -12.70 -16.25
N TYR A 24 -37.45 -11.78 -16.49
CA TYR A 24 -37.22 -10.35 -16.38
C TYR A 24 -36.82 -9.95 -14.94
N LYS A 25 -37.52 -10.49 -13.93
CA LYS A 25 -37.20 -10.22 -12.51
C LYS A 25 -35.78 -10.67 -12.14
N LEU A 26 -35.36 -11.84 -12.63
CA LEU A 26 -33.99 -12.33 -12.46
C LEU A 26 -32.96 -11.42 -13.17
N LEU A 27 -33.28 -10.95 -14.37
CA LEU A 27 -32.42 -10.04 -15.14
C LEU A 27 -32.23 -8.71 -14.39
N ASP A 28 -33.31 -8.11 -13.88
CA ASP A 28 -33.27 -6.85 -13.14
C ASP A 28 -32.38 -6.97 -11.89
N LEU A 29 -32.56 -8.04 -11.12
CA LEU A 29 -31.74 -8.33 -9.94
C LEU A 29 -30.26 -8.54 -10.30
N THR A 30 -30.00 -9.20 -11.44
CA THR A 30 -28.64 -9.38 -11.96
C THR A 30 -28.02 -8.04 -12.35
N MET A 31 -28.78 -7.13 -12.97
CA MET A 31 -28.30 -5.79 -13.32
C MET A 31 -27.96 -4.95 -12.09
N VAL A 32 -28.73 -5.08 -11.00
CA VAL A 32 -28.40 -4.44 -9.71
C VAL A 32 -27.07 -4.98 -9.17
N ASN A 33 -26.91 -6.30 -9.10
CA ASN A 33 -25.67 -6.92 -8.63
C ASN A 33 -24.44 -6.51 -9.47
N VAL A 34 -24.59 -6.44 -10.80
CA VAL A 34 -23.51 -5.97 -11.69
C VAL A 34 -23.13 -4.51 -11.43
N LYS A 35 -24.10 -3.64 -11.11
CA LYS A 35 -23.81 -2.25 -10.72
C LYS A 35 -23.05 -2.18 -9.40
N GLU A 36 -23.42 -2.99 -8.42
CA GLU A 36 -22.72 -3.07 -7.13
C GLU A 36 -21.27 -3.55 -7.31
N ILE A 37 -21.06 -4.64 -8.06
CA ILE A 37 -19.73 -5.15 -8.39
C ILE A 37 -18.88 -4.08 -9.10
N LYS A 38 -19.48 -3.34 -10.04
CA LYS A 38 -18.80 -2.24 -10.73
C LYS A 38 -18.35 -1.15 -9.75
N ASN A 39 -19.20 -0.78 -8.81
CA ASN A 39 -18.88 0.22 -7.79
C ASN A 39 -17.78 -0.27 -6.85
N ASP A 40 -17.85 -1.52 -6.41
CA ASP A 40 -16.82 -2.14 -5.57
C ASP A 40 -15.47 -2.20 -6.28
N PHE A 41 -15.48 -2.62 -7.56
CA PHE A 41 -14.29 -2.64 -8.38
C PHE A 41 -13.69 -1.23 -8.52
N HIS A 42 -14.52 -0.22 -8.78
CA HIS A 42 -14.06 1.18 -8.86
C HIS A 42 -13.45 1.65 -7.54
N ASN A 43 -14.08 1.31 -6.41
CA ASN A 43 -13.58 1.67 -5.08
C ASN A 43 -12.24 0.99 -4.76
N ILE A 44 -12.11 -0.31 -5.09
CA ILE A 44 -10.87 -1.07 -4.91
C ILE A 44 -9.76 -0.48 -5.78
N MET A 45 -10.03 -0.23 -7.07
CA MET A 45 -9.05 0.35 -7.99
C MET A 45 -8.59 1.73 -7.52
N ASN A 46 -9.52 2.61 -7.11
CA ASN A 46 -9.16 3.93 -6.60
C ASN A 46 -8.29 3.86 -5.34
N ARG A 47 -8.58 2.93 -4.42
CA ARG A 47 -7.74 2.71 -3.23
C ARG A 47 -6.33 2.26 -3.63
N GLN A 48 -6.22 1.32 -4.57
CA GLN A 48 -4.93 0.83 -5.07
C GLN A 48 -4.14 1.93 -5.79
N PHE A 49 -4.78 2.75 -6.64
CA PHE A 49 -4.14 3.87 -7.30
C PHE A 49 -3.59 4.89 -6.30
N ARG A 50 -4.38 5.29 -5.30
CA ARG A 50 -3.92 6.21 -4.25
C ARG A 50 -2.74 5.64 -3.46
N LYS A 51 -2.76 4.34 -3.13
CA LYS A 51 -1.64 3.67 -2.47
C LYS A 51 -0.39 3.70 -3.34
N ASN A 52 -0.50 3.40 -4.63
CA ASN A 52 0.63 3.41 -5.57
C ASN A 52 1.21 4.82 -5.77
N GLU A 53 0.37 5.84 -5.87
CA GLU A 53 0.82 7.24 -5.93
C GLU A 53 1.57 7.64 -4.66
N PHE A 54 1.03 7.30 -3.48
CA PHE A 54 1.71 7.51 -2.21
C PHE A 54 3.09 6.84 -2.18
N LEU A 55 3.18 5.55 -2.52
CA LEU A 55 4.45 4.83 -2.55
C LEU A 55 5.46 5.47 -3.52
N ARG A 56 4.98 5.91 -4.68
CA ARG A 56 5.80 6.55 -5.71
C ARG A 56 6.42 7.86 -5.23
N ASP A 57 5.68 8.66 -4.46
CA ASP A 57 6.13 9.96 -3.97
C ASP A 57 7.32 9.84 -2.99
N TYR A 58 7.34 8.80 -2.16
CA TYR A 58 8.40 8.59 -1.18
C TYR A 58 9.53 7.70 -1.68
N ARG A 59 9.35 6.92 -2.75
CA ARG A 59 10.36 5.98 -3.25
C ARG A 59 11.72 6.61 -3.50
N ASP A 60 11.79 7.72 -4.23
CA ASP A 60 13.06 8.35 -4.58
C ASP A 60 13.73 9.01 -3.36
N LEU A 61 12.93 9.45 -2.38
CA LEU A 61 13.42 9.91 -1.08
C LEU A 61 14.06 8.74 -0.30
N LEU A 62 13.33 7.63 -0.17
CA LEU A 62 13.78 6.43 0.51
C LEU A 62 15.04 5.85 -0.17
N GLY A 63 15.06 5.80 -1.50
CA GLY A 63 16.22 5.37 -2.27
C GLY A 63 17.47 6.16 -1.93
N ARG A 64 17.37 7.49 -1.90
CA ARG A 64 18.49 8.38 -1.50
C ARG A 64 18.88 8.18 -0.04
N PHE A 65 17.91 8.10 0.86
CA PHE A 65 18.17 7.89 2.28
C PHE A 65 18.93 6.59 2.53
N PHE A 66 18.43 5.46 2.01
CA PHE A 66 19.05 4.15 2.20
C PHE A 66 20.41 4.06 1.50
N HIS A 67 20.63 4.77 0.40
CA HIS A 67 21.96 4.87 -0.21
C HIS A 67 22.96 5.57 0.71
N LYS A 68 22.57 6.70 1.33
CA LYS A 68 23.42 7.39 2.31
C LYS A 68 23.69 6.53 3.55
N LEU A 69 22.65 5.88 4.08
CA LEU A 69 22.77 5.00 5.24
C LEU A 69 23.71 3.82 4.94
N ALA A 70 23.59 3.22 3.76
CA ALA A 70 24.48 2.16 3.28
C ALA A 70 25.94 2.62 3.22
N LYS A 71 26.21 3.84 2.75
CA LYS A 71 27.57 4.41 2.73
C LYS A 71 28.15 4.59 4.14
N LYS A 72 27.36 5.05 5.11
CA LYS A 72 27.79 5.21 6.51
C LYS A 72 28.09 3.87 7.18
N LEU A 73 27.30 2.83 6.87
CA LEU A 73 27.49 1.47 7.40
C LEU A 73 28.56 0.66 6.66
N ASN A 74 28.87 1.03 5.41
CA ASN A 74 29.83 0.32 4.55
C ASN A 74 29.54 -1.20 4.52
N ASN A 75 30.53 -2.04 4.85
CA ASN A 75 30.39 -3.50 4.86
C ASN A 75 29.31 -4.02 5.81
N GLN A 76 28.96 -3.26 6.86
CA GLN A 76 27.97 -3.64 7.87
C GLN A 76 26.53 -3.52 7.35
N TRP A 77 26.31 -2.84 6.22
CA TRP A 77 24.98 -2.67 5.65
C TRP A 77 24.30 -4.01 5.30
N LYS A 78 25.08 -5.01 4.89
CA LYS A 78 24.55 -6.36 4.60
C LYS A 78 23.95 -7.03 5.84
N GLU A 79 24.62 -6.89 6.98
CA GLU A 79 24.18 -7.44 8.27
C GLU A 79 22.92 -6.70 8.76
N VAL A 80 22.92 -5.36 8.66
CA VAL A 80 21.75 -4.54 9.03
C VAL A 80 20.53 -4.89 8.18
N LYS A 81 20.67 -5.05 6.86
CA LYS A 81 19.57 -5.52 6.01
C LYS A 81 19.01 -6.86 6.47
N LYS A 82 19.89 -7.82 6.77
CA LYS A 82 19.48 -9.15 7.24
C LYS A 82 18.73 -9.06 8.57
N ALA A 83 19.19 -8.22 9.49
CA ALA A 83 18.51 -7.97 10.76
C ALA A 83 17.12 -7.34 10.57
N ILE A 84 16.99 -6.36 9.68
CA ILE A 84 15.69 -5.75 9.33
C ILE A 84 14.76 -6.78 8.69
N SER A 85 15.24 -7.60 7.75
CA SER A 85 14.43 -8.66 7.15
C SER A 85 13.94 -9.66 8.21
N ASN A 86 14.81 -10.10 9.11
CA ASN A 86 14.43 -11.05 10.15
C ASN A 86 13.43 -10.46 11.16
N TYR A 87 13.47 -9.15 11.43
CA TYR A 87 12.48 -8.46 12.26
C TYR A 87 11.04 -8.64 11.74
N HIS A 88 10.86 -8.74 10.43
CA HIS A 88 9.53 -8.89 9.82
C HIS A 88 8.97 -10.32 9.87
N TYR A 89 9.82 -11.34 10.05
CA TYR A 89 9.43 -12.76 9.94
C TYR A 89 9.49 -13.54 11.26
N GLU A 90 10.31 -13.09 12.21
CA GLU A 90 10.46 -13.72 13.51
C GLU A 90 10.24 -12.66 14.59
N ASP A 91 9.36 -12.95 15.57
CA ASP A 91 9.36 -12.21 16.82
C ASP A 91 10.81 -12.12 17.29
N LEU A 92 11.30 -10.90 17.47
CA LEU A 92 12.68 -10.65 17.84
C LEU A 92 13.01 -11.44 19.09
N ASN A 93 13.62 -12.61 18.93
CA ASN A 93 14.30 -13.25 20.03
C ASN A 93 15.58 -12.46 20.20
N ILE A 94 15.49 -11.42 21.05
CA ILE A 94 16.53 -10.41 21.27
C ILE A 94 17.82 -11.05 21.78
N ASP A 95 17.84 -12.33 22.16
CA ASP A 95 19.02 -13.06 22.67
C ASP A 95 20.10 -13.37 21.62
N ASP A 96 19.87 -13.12 20.34
CA ASP A 96 20.94 -13.18 19.33
C ASP A 96 21.89 -11.97 19.45
N ILE A 97 23.09 -12.21 19.99
CA ILE A 97 24.16 -11.24 20.19
C ILE A 97 24.49 -10.48 18.88
N SER A 98 24.44 -11.17 17.73
CA SER A 98 24.75 -10.55 16.44
C SER A 98 23.68 -9.57 16.00
N LYS A 99 22.39 -9.87 16.29
CA LYS A 99 21.27 -8.95 16.04
C LYS A 99 21.36 -7.72 16.95
N ARG A 100 21.66 -7.87 18.25
CA ARG A 100 21.88 -6.74 19.17
C ARG A 100 22.99 -5.82 18.70
N ALA A 101 24.12 -6.38 18.26
CA ALA A 101 25.24 -5.60 17.75
C ALA A 101 24.87 -4.78 16.51
N CYS A 102 24.05 -5.34 15.59
CA CYS A 102 23.56 -4.61 14.43
C CYS A 102 22.62 -3.46 14.81
N ILE A 103 21.67 -3.70 15.71
CA ILE A 103 20.74 -2.66 16.20
C ILE A 103 21.53 -1.53 16.87
N PHE A 104 22.49 -1.87 17.73
CA PHE A 104 23.32 -0.88 18.41
C PHE A 104 24.11 -0.01 17.42
N ARG A 105 24.78 -0.63 16.43
CA ARG A 105 25.52 0.10 15.39
C ARG A 105 24.63 1.03 14.58
N LEU A 106 23.44 0.56 14.21
CA LEU A 106 22.48 1.40 13.49
C LEU A 106 22.06 2.59 14.35
N ASN A 107 21.70 2.35 15.61
CA ASN A 107 21.33 3.42 16.55
C ASN A 107 22.46 4.42 16.79
N GLU A 108 23.73 3.99 16.81
CA GLU A 108 24.87 4.91 16.91
C GLU A 108 24.96 5.86 15.70
N ILE A 109 24.70 5.37 14.48
CA ILE A 109 24.64 6.22 13.28
C ILE A 109 23.46 7.18 13.35
N LEU A 110 22.34 6.71 13.89
CA LEU A 110 21.12 7.48 14.08
C LEU A 110 21.14 8.36 15.33
N ARG A 111 22.18 8.32 16.16
CA ARG A 111 22.22 8.97 17.47
C ARG A 111 21.96 10.47 17.42
N ASN A 112 22.36 11.12 16.33
CA ASN A 112 22.16 12.55 16.10
C ASN A 112 20.92 12.84 15.25
N THR A 113 20.09 11.83 15.03
CA THR A 113 18.83 11.92 14.30
C THR A 113 17.67 11.63 15.24
N LYS A 114 16.45 11.97 14.83
CA LYS A 114 15.22 11.62 15.55
C LYS A 114 14.71 10.21 15.25
N MET A 115 15.48 9.40 14.53
CA MET A 115 15.10 8.06 14.12
C MET A 115 15.72 6.97 14.98
N ASP A 116 15.00 5.86 15.10
CA ASP A 116 15.47 4.64 15.71
C ASP A 116 15.41 3.45 14.74
N PHE A 117 15.83 2.26 15.19
CA PHE A 117 15.76 1.03 14.40
C PHE A 117 14.36 0.70 13.87
N LYS A 118 13.30 1.01 14.63
CA LYS A 118 11.92 0.74 14.21
C LYS A 118 11.50 1.66 13.07
N ASP A 119 11.89 2.94 13.11
CA ASP A 119 11.68 3.86 12.00
C ASP A 119 12.37 3.36 10.72
N ILE A 120 13.61 2.90 10.82
CA ILE A 120 14.34 2.35 9.66
C ILE A 120 13.64 1.12 9.09
N THR A 121 13.13 0.24 9.96
CA THR A 121 12.40 -0.96 9.57
C THR A 121 11.13 -0.60 8.80
N LEU A 122 10.32 0.32 9.32
CA LEU A 122 9.10 0.81 8.66
C LEU A 122 9.39 1.48 7.32
N LEU A 123 10.45 2.29 7.23
CA LEU A 123 10.87 2.92 5.98
C LEU A 123 11.41 1.90 4.96
N PHE A 124 12.01 0.81 5.43
CA PHE A 124 12.53 -0.26 4.58
C PHE A 124 11.39 -1.10 4.01
N GLU A 125 10.38 -1.40 4.83
CA GLU A 125 9.11 -2.02 4.41
C GLU A 125 8.42 -1.17 3.33
N LEU A 126 8.26 0.14 3.59
CA LEU A 126 7.65 1.07 2.64
C LEU A 126 8.41 1.13 1.30
N LYS A 127 9.74 1.02 1.35
CA LYS A 127 10.57 0.94 0.14
C LYS A 127 10.36 -0.37 -0.62
N GLY A 128 10.22 -1.49 0.09
CA GLY A 128 9.90 -2.80 -0.49
C GLY A 128 8.59 -2.78 -1.26
N ASP A 129 7.54 -2.24 -0.64
CA ASP A 129 6.21 -2.10 -1.24
C ASP A 129 6.22 -1.22 -2.51
N GLY A 130 7.10 -0.22 -2.58
CA GLY A 130 7.19 0.72 -3.71
C GLY A 130 7.98 0.22 -4.93
N ASN A 131 8.58 -0.97 -4.88
CA ASN A 131 9.58 -1.40 -5.88
C ASN A 131 9.00 -2.17 -7.08
N ASP A 132 7.73 -2.57 -7.05
CA ASP A 132 7.23 -3.55 -8.03
C ASP A 132 6.64 -2.99 -9.33
N THR A 133 6.49 -1.68 -9.61
CA THR A 133 5.85 -1.31 -10.90
C THR A 133 5.98 0.08 -11.51
N PHE A 134 6.86 1.00 -11.10
CA PHE A 134 6.78 2.37 -11.64
C PHE A 134 8.12 3.00 -12.03
N TYR A 135 8.12 3.73 -13.16
CA TYR A 135 9.26 4.49 -13.68
C TYR A 135 9.65 5.67 -12.76
N GLN A 136 10.88 6.14 -12.93
CA GLN A 136 11.51 7.25 -12.19
C GLN A 136 10.57 8.46 -12.09
N ASN A 137 10.38 9.00 -10.89
CA ASN A 137 9.63 10.24 -10.68
C ASN A 137 10.48 11.17 -9.84
N TRP A 138 11.28 11.99 -10.52
CA TRP A 138 12.20 12.93 -9.91
C TRP A 138 11.43 14.07 -9.23
N GLN A 139 10.81 13.78 -8.08
CA GLN A 139 10.11 14.79 -7.29
C GLN A 139 11.12 15.64 -6.51
N LYS A 140 10.88 16.96 -6.53
CA LYS A 140 11.65 17.92 -5.72
C LYS A 140 11.33 17.74 -4.24
N PHE A 141 12.35 17.79 -3.38
CA PHE A 141 12.24 17.55 -1.93
C PHE A 141 11.17 18.41 -1.22
N GLU A 142 11.02 19.68 -1.62
CA GLU A 142 9.99 20.58 -1.08
C GLU A 142 8.56 20.16 -1.46
N LYS A 143 8.38 19.49 -2.61
CA LYS A 143 7.08 18.92 -2.99
C LYS A 143 6.74 17.73 -2.09
N ILE A 144 7.71 16.90 -1.75
CA ILE A 144 7.54 15.75 -0.85
C ILE A 144 7.17 16.23 0.57
N LYS A 145 7.83 17.29 1.06
CA LYS A 145 7.48 17.96 2.33
C LYS A 145 6.04 18.46 2.37
N LYS A 146 5.61 19.13 1.29
CA LYS A 146 4.25 19.64 1.17
C LYS A 146 3.24 18.50 1.13
N ASN A 147 3.51 17.47 0.31
CA ASN A 147 2.67 16.28 0.22
C ASN A 147 2.50 15.62 1.59
N LEU A 148 3.55 15.46 2.39
CA LEU A 148 3.43 14.87 3.73
C LEU A 148 2.46 15.60 4.66
N LYS A 149 2.38 16.94 4.57
CA LYS A 149 1.49 17.76 5.40
C LYS A 149 0.04 17.76 4.91
N ASP A 150 -0.14 17.81 3.59
CA ASP A 150 -1.44 18.05 2.96
C ASP A 150 -2.13 16.75 2.49
N GLN A 151 -1.41 15.62 2.47
CA GLN A 151 -1.90 14.36 1.92
C GLN A 151 -2.66 13.56 2.98
N GLN A 152 -3.87 13.13 2.59
CA GLN A 152 -4.56 12.07 3.30
C GLN A 152 -3.85 10.74 3.01
N PHE A 153 -3.34 10.09 4.04
CA PHE A 153 -2.68 8.79 3.92
C PHE A 153 -3.70 7.74 3.45
N PRO A 154 -3.39 6.95 2.40
CA PRO A 154 -4.21 5.81 2.03
C PRO A 154 -4.32 4.80 3.18
N SER A 155 -5.47 4.13 3.27
CA SER A 155 -5.70 3.09 4.28
C SER A 155 -4.59 2.04 4.30
N GLY A 156 -4.02 1.79 5.49
CA GLY A 156 -2.93 0.85 5.72
C GLY A 156 -1.53 1.44 5.59
N THR A 157 -1.41 2.73 5.26
CA THR A 157 -0.11 3.43 5.14
C THR A 157 0.16 4.43 6.28
N GLU A 158 -0.82 4.64 7.15
CA GLU A 158 -0.75 5.61 8.25
C GLU A 158 0.41 5.31 9.22
N LYS A 159 0.75 4.03 9.37
CA LYS A 159 1.86 3.57 10.24
C LYS A 159 3.23 4.13 9.84
N TYR A 160 3.41 4.60 8.60
CA TYR A 160 4.68 5.15 8.12
C TYR A 160 4.81 6.66 8.36
N LYS A 161 3.72 7.34 8.76
CA LYS A 161 3.67 8.81 8.84
C LYS A 161 4.78 9.37 9.73
N ASP A 162 4.88 8.88 10.96
CA ASP A 162 5.85 9.40 11.93
C ASP A 162 7.30 9.20 11.46
N SER A 163 7.62 8.03 10.91
CA SER A 163 8.96 7.74 10.38
C SER A 163 9.29 8.59 9.15
N LEU A 164 8.32 8.85 8.28
CA LEU A 164 8.47 9.77 7.14
C LEU A 164 8.65 11.23 7.60
N GLU A 165 7.90 11.67 8.60
CA GLU A 165 8.04 13.01 9.20
C GLU A 165 9.42 13.19 9.82
N LYS A 166 9.91 12.21 10.57
CA LYS A 166 11.28 12.21 11.11
C LYS A 166 12.29 12.28 9.97
N LEU A 167 12.19 11.42 8.96
CA LEU A 167 13.09 11.39 7.82
C LEU A 167 13.13 12.73 7.08
N ILE A 168 11.99 13.34 6.81
CA ILE A 168 11.87 14.53 5.98
C ILE A 168 12.31 15.80 6.72
N ASN A 169 12.01 15.89 8.01
CA ASN A 169 12.25 17.10 8.81
C ASN A 169 13.61 17.10 9.50
N ASP A 170 14.31 15.98 9.55
CA ASP A 170 15.62 15.88 10.21
C ASP A 170 16.74 16.31 9.25
N SER A 171 17.19 17.55 9.44
CA SER A 171 18.28 18.15 8.66
C SER A 171 19.62 17.44 8.84
N ASN A 172 19.85 16.74 9.96
CA ASN A 172 21.11 16.04 10.20
C ASN A 172 21.29 14.91 9.18
N ILE A 173 20.24 14.23 8.77
CA ILE A 173 20.31 13.17 7.75
C ILE A 173 20.75 13.75 6.40
N TRP A 174 20.22 14.91 6.03
CA TRP A 174 20.38 15.45 4.68
C TRP A 174 21.67 16.27 4.53
N ILE A 175 22.09 16.95 5.61
CA ILE A 175 23.27 17.84 5.62
C ILE A 175 24.52 17.12 6.14
N SER A 176 24.43 16.37 7.24
CA SER A 176 25.61 15.79 7.92
C SER A 176 26.09 14.46 7.33
N TRP A 177 25.26 13.82 6.51
CA TRP A 177 25.60 12.59 5.78
C TRP A 177 25.86 12.89 4.30
N LYS A 178 26.69 13.90 4.00
CA LYS A 178 27.27 14.09 2.67
C LYS A 178 28.39 13.08 2.42
#